data_AF-A0A1Y1R0B3-F1
#
_entry.id   AF-A0A1Y1R0B3-F1
#
_cell.length_a   1.000
_cell.length_b   1.000
_cell.length_c   1.000
_cell.angle_alpha   90.00
_cell.angle_beta   90.00
_cell.angle_gamma   90.00
#
_symmetry.space_group_name_H-M   'P 1'
#
loop_
_entity.id
_entity.type
_entity.pdbx_description
1 polymer ?
#
loop_
_entity_poly.entity_id
_entity_poly.type
_entity_poly.pdbx_seq_one_letter_code
_entity_poly.pdbx_strand_id
1 'polypeptide(L)'
;MKSPVLSLAPLVTAIHLLSSSPDVKASSVDIETSLIHGRQAEEILDGSPLPPSDPHRKLKHLELEDQLENQKVSTLSARPGAAGSTCSTSEIARLDGQQLTDTIRKAELQCINGLFSATGSTSRDLFNQNKMITVANAVNSYAQNYPGNNSQGLEQLILYLRAGYYVQFYQKDTVGAYDNQLDTVIQYALDAFFANPNTFTVSNENGSVLGEAVTLIDSSVQNARYIYVLKLRSNE
;
A
#
# COMPACT_ATOMS: atom_id res chain seq x y z
N MET A 1 57.28 -19.68 5.49
CA MET A 1 57.74 -21.00 5.97
C MET A 1 56.60 -21.66 6.76
N LYS A 2 56.16 -22.84 6.28
CA LYS A 2 55.49 -23.96 6.97
C LYS A 2 54.30 -23.73 7.92
N SER A 3 53.11 -24.13 7.45
CA SER A 3 52.02 -24.82 8.21
C SER A 3 52.49 -26.24 8.65
N PRO A 4 51.69 -27.15 9.27
CA PRO A 4 50.28 -27.16 9.76
C PRO A 4 50.15 -27.72 11.22
N VAL A 5 48.96 -27.98 11.81
CA VAL A 5 48.30 -29.33 11.94
C VAL A 5 46.99 -29.23 12.75
N LEU A 6 45.91 -29.80 12.18
CA LEU A 6 44.74 -30.59 12.69
C LEU A 6 44.21 -30.40 14.14
N SER A 7 42.89 -30.50 14.46
CA SER A 7 42.08 -31.72 14.26
C SER A 7 40.57 -31.56 14.60
N LEU A 8 39.79 -32.27 13.78
CA LEU A 8 38.42 -32.85 13.79
C LEU A 8 37.42 -32.77 14.97
N ALA A 9 36.13 -32.79 14.56
CA ALA A 9 34.82 -32.89 15.24
C ALA A 9 34.54 -34.22 16.01
N PRO A 10 33.34 -34.39 16.67
CA PRO A 10 32.07 -34.84 16.03
C PRO A 10 30.80 -34.12 16.59
N LEU A 11 29.69 -33.89 15.86
CA LEU A 11 28.55 -34.74 15.43
C LEU A 11 27.70 -35.45 16.54
N VAL A 12 26.39 -35.12 16.55
CA VAL A 12 25.19 -36.01 16.75
C VAL A 12 24.44 -36.04 18.13
N THR A 13 23.25 -35.41 18.09
CA THR A 13 21.88 -35.90 18.48
C THR A 13 21.53 -36.34 19.92
N ALA A 14 20.44 -35.75 20.47
CA ALA A 14 19.21 -36.42 20.97
C ALA A 14 18.54 -35.77 22.22
N ILE A 15 17.35 -35.19 22.02
CA ILE A 15 16.06 -35.49 22.68
C ILE A 15 16.07 -35.91 24.17
N HIS A 16 15.59 -35.03 25.06
CA HIS A 16 14.49 -35.29 26.03
C HIS A 16 14.43 -34.15 27.05
N LEU A 17 13.37 -33.35 27.05
CA LEU A 17 12.83 -32.74 28.27
C LEU A 17 11.31 -32.60 28.13
N LEU A 18 10.62 -33.43 28.91
CA LEU A 18 9.19 -33.37 29.18
C LEU A 18 8.84 -32.09 29.95
N SER A 19 7.71 -31.46 29.63
CA SER A 19 6.89 -30.77 30.64
C SER A 19 5.48 -30.48 30.11
N SER A 20 4.54 -31.33 30.54
CA SER A 20 3.20 -30.97 31.04
C SER A 20 2.30 -29.99 30.26
N SER A 21 1.33 -30.54 29.54
CA SER A 21 0.05 -29.92 29.19
C SER A 21 -0.88 -29.83 30.40
N PRO A 22 -1.84 -28.88 30.40
CA PRO A 22 -3.18 -29.16 30.90
C PRO A 22 -4.26 -28.95 29.83
N ASP A 23 -5.21 -29.87 29.86
CA ASP A 23 -6.44 -29.97 29.07
C ASP A 23 -7.24 -28.67 28.95
N VAL A 24 -7.68 -28.36 27.72
CA VAL A 24 -8.93 -27.63 27.49
C VAL A 24 -9.78 -28.43 26.50
N LYS A 25 -10.92 -28.90 27.02
CA LYS A 25 -11.96 -29.68 26.34
C LYS A 25 -12.46 -29.01 25.06
N ALA A 26 -12.46 -29.77 23.97
CA ALA A 26 -13.27 -29.49 22.80
C ALA A 26 -14.73 -29.88 23.09
N SER A 27 -15.66 -28.97 22.82
CA SER A 27 -17.10 -29.25 22.75
C SER A 27 -17.49 -29.36 21.28
N SER A 28 -17.94 -30.54 20.88
CA SER A 28 -18.57 -30.82 19.58
C SER A 28 -19.99 -30.27 19.53
N VAL A 29 -20.41 -29.81 18.34
CA VAL A 29 -21.75 -29.73 17.71
C VAL A 29 -21.55 -28.86 16.45
N ASP A 30 -21.96 -29.13 15.21
CA ASP A 30 -22.48 -30.26 14.45
C ASP A 30 -22.38 -29.77 12.98
N ILE A 31 -21.67 -30.48 12.09
CA ILE A 31 -21.74 -30.25 10.64
C ILE A 31 -22.25 -31.54 9.99
N GLU A 32 -23.57 -31.62 9.85
CA GLU A 32 -24.20 -32.39 8.80
C GLU A 32 -25.39 -31.59 8.27
N THR A 33 -25.39 -31.29 6.97
CA THR A 33 -26.49 -31.70 6.07
C THR A 33 -26.14 -31.37 4.62
N SER A 34 -26.14 -32.44 3.82
CA SER A 34 -26.38 -32.54 2.38
C SER A 34 -25.32 -32.09 1.37
N LEU A 35 -24.50 -33.08 0.98
CA LEU A 35 -24.35 -33.44 -0.43
C LEU A 35 -25.73 -33.69 -1.06
N ILE A 36 -26.08 -32.96 -2.13
CA ILE A 36 -26.94 -33.48 -3.19
C ILE A 36 -26.33 -33.10 -4.55
N HIS A 37 -25.86 -34.14 -5.23
CA HIS A 37 -25.76 -34.38 -6.67
C HIS A 37 -26.14 -33.25 -7.64
N GLY A 38 -25.28 -33.02 -8.64
CA GLY A 38 -25.70 -32.39 -9.89
C GLY A 38 -24.58 -31.97 -10.83
N ARG A 39 -23.77 -32.92 -11.32
CA ARG A 39 -23.17 -32.75 -12.65
C ARG A 39 -24.31 -32.61 -13.66
N GLN A 40 -24.39 -31.48 -14.34
CA GLN A 40 -24.71 -31.43 -15.78
C GLN A 40 -24.17 -30.12 -16.34
N ALA A 41 -23.05 -30.24 -17.04
CA ALA A 41 -22.75 -29.35 -18.14
C ALA A 41 -23.66 -29.75 -19.32
N GLU A 42 -23.89 -28.79 -20.21
CA GLU A 42 -24.60 -28.85 -21.49
C GLU A 42 -26.13 -28.67 -21.44
N GLU A 43 -26.56 -27.41 -21.57
CA GLU A 43 -27.73 -27.06 -22.37
C GLU A 43 -27.43 -25.82 -23.24
N ILE A 44 -27.07 -26.13 -24.49
CA ILE A 44 -27.43 -25.53 -25.78
C ILE A 44 -27.90 -24.05 -25.83
N LEU A 45 -27.23 -23.33 -26.72
CA LEU A 45 -27.64 -22.12 -27.45
C LEU A 45 -29.18 -21.92 -27.56
N ASP A 46 -29.73 -21.04 -26.73
CA ASP A 46 -30.96 -20.31 -27.04
C ASP A 46 -30.75 -18.82 -26.79
N GLY A 47 -30.98 -18.01 -27.83
CA GLY A 47 -30.70 -16.57 -27.89
C GLY A 47 -31.70 -15.71 -27.11
N SER A 48 -32.09 -16.14 -25.92
CA SER A 48 -33.01 -15.39 -25.05
C SER A 48 -32.23 -14.32 -24.25
N PRO A 49 -32.71 -13.05 -24.18
CA PRO A 49 -32.03 -12.00 -23.45
C PRO A 49 -31.90 -12.31 -21.95
N LEU A 50 -30.71 -12.09 -21.39
CA LEU A 50 -30.47 -12.14 -19.95
C LEU A 50 -31.44 -11.19 -19.21
N PRO A 51 -32.01 -11.58 -18.06
CA PRO A 51 -32.81 -10.66 -17.26
C PRO A 51 -31.95 -9.45 -16.84
N PRO A 52 -32.53 -8.23 -16.80
CA PRO A 52 -31.80 -7.04 -16.42
C PRO A 52 -31.21 -7.22 -15.02
N SER A 53 -29.92 -6.89 -14.88
CA SER A 53 -29.22 -6.97 -13.61
C SER A 53 -29.80 -5.97 -12.63
N ASP A 54 -30.27 -6.46 -11.48
CA ASP A 54 -30.69 -5.62 -10.36
C ASP A 54 -29.47 -4.84 -9.80
N PRO A 55 -29.45 -3.50 -9.88
CA PRO A 55 -28.33 -2.69 -9.41
C PRO A 55 -28.08 -2.83 -7.90
N HIS A 56 -29.07 -3.21 -7.10
CA HIS A 56 -28.90 -3.42 -5.65
C HIS A 56 -28.10 -4.70 -5.33
N ARG A 57 -28.16 -5.70 -6.21
CA ARG A 57 -27.37 -6.92 -6.09
C ARG A 57 -25.89 -6.69 -6.38
N LYS A 58 -25.57 -5.74 -7.27
CA LYS A 58 -24.20 -5.38 -7.65
C LYS A 58 -23.49 -4.59 -6.55
N LEU A 59 -24.21 -3.67 -5.89
CA LEU A 59 -23.67 -2.90 -4.76
C LEU A 59 -23.28 -3.79 -3.58
N LYS A 60 -24.14 -4.76 -3.24
CA LYS A 60 -23.88 -5.71 -2.15
C LYS A 60 -22.76 -6.69 -2.45
N HIS A 61 -22.54 -7.04 -3.74
CA HIS A 61 -21.43 -7.89 -4.16
C HIS A 61 -20.09 -7.12 -4.06
N LEU A 62 -20.07 -5.84 -4.48
CA LEU A 62 -18.91 -4.96 -4.35
C LEU A 62 -18.52 -4.71 -2.88
N GLU A 63 -19.50 -4.55 -1.98
CA GLU A 63 -19.24 -4.42 -0.53
C GLU A 63 -18.69 -5.70 0.10
N LEU A 64 -19.09 -6.89 -0.38
CA LEU A 64 -18.55 -8.16 0.13
C LEU A 64 -17.15 -8.48 -0.41
N GLU A 65 -16.85 -8.07 -1.65
CA GLU A 65 -15.53 -8.27 -2.27
C GLU A 65 -14.47 -7.35 -1.65
N ASP A 66 -14.81 -6.08 -1.38
CA ASP A 66 -13.91 -5.11 -0.73
C ASP A 66 -13.53 -5.54 0.69
N GLN A 67 -14.46 -6.13 1.44
CA GLN A 67 -14.19 -6.65 2.78
C GLN A 67 -13.31 -7.91 2.79
N LEU A 68 -13.40 -8.76 1.76
CA LEU A 68 -12.59 -9.98 1.66
C LEU A 68 -11.15 -9.68 1.19
N GLU A 69 -10.98 -8.68 0.32
CA GLU A 69 -9.67 -8.20 -0.12
C GLU A 69 -8.91 -7.55 1.06
N ASN A 70 -9.59 -6.69 1.82
CA ASN A 70 -9.00 -6.00 2.98
C ASN A 70 -8.63 -6.97 4.12
N GLN A 71 -9.35 -8.09 4.25
CA GLN A 71 -9.05 -9.15 5.21
C GLN A 71 -7.88 -10.04 4.78
N LYS A 72 -7.68 -10.25 3.47
CA LYS A 72 -6.53 -10.99 2.91
C LYS A 72 -5.21 -10.24 3.07
N VAL A 73 -5.21 -8.92 2.92
CA VAL A 73 -4.00 -8.09 3.10
C VAL A 73 -3.53 -8.10 4.56
N SER A 74 -4.42 -8.38 5.51
CA SER A 74 -4.12 -8.41 6.96
C SER A 74 -3.50 -9.72 7.49
N THR A 75 -3.22 -10.73 6.64
CA THR A 75 -2.71 -12.05 7.09
C THR A 75 -1.31 -12.43 6.57
N LEU A 76 -0.57 -11.50 5.96
CA LEU A 76 0.87 -11.65 5.76
C LEU A 76 1.62 -11.26 7.05
N SER A 77 1.81 -12.26 7.93
CA SER A 77 2.74 -12.31 9.07
C SER A 77 3.40 -11.00 9.52
N ALA A 78 2.84 -10.42 10.59
CA ALA A 78 3.58 -9.53 11.47
C ALA A 78 4.74 -10.30 12.11
N ARG A 79 5.96 -10.12 11.58
CA ARG A 79 7.18 -10.29 12.38
C ARG A 79 7.09 -9.29 13.53
N PRO A 80 7.52 -9.61 14.77
CA PRO A 80 7.74 -8.58 15.77
C PRO A 80 8.85 -7.68 15.24
N GLY A 81 8.46 -6.59 14.60
CA GLY A 81 9.38 -5.52 14.23
C GLY A 81 9.99 -5.00 15.53
N ALA A 82 11.30 -4.76 15.51
CA ALA A 82 11.92 -3.87 16.48
C ALA A 82 11.01 -2.64 16.64
N ALA A 83 10.89 -2.11 17.85
CA ALA A 83 10.11 -0.91 18.14
C ALA A 83 10.69 0.29 17.37
N GLY A 84 10.35 0.33 16.08
CA GLY A 84 10.49 1.46 15.19
C GLY A 84 9.56 2.53 15.71
N SER A 85 10.07 3.75 15.81
CA SER A 85 9.28 4.88 16.26
C SER A 85 8.04 5.00 15.36
N THR A 86 6.88 4.61 15.88
CA THR A 86 5.60 4.98 15.32
C THR A 86 5.56 6.50 15.33
N CYS A 87 5.76 7.11 14.16
CA CYS A 87 5.65 8.55 14.04
C CYS A 87 4.20 8.94 14.40
N SER A 88 4.03 9.95 15.24
CA SER A 88 2.69 10.26 15.73
C SER A 88 1.92 10.96 14.61
N THR A 89 0.75 10.43 14.22
CA THR A 89 -0.18 11.13 13.31
C THR A 89 -0.44 12.56 13.77
N SER A 90 -0.56 12.77 15.08
CA SER A 90 -0.77 14.09 15.68
C SER A 90 0.46 14.99 15.64
N GLU A 91 1.65 14.42 15.53
CA GLU A 91 2.89 15.19 15.32
C GLU A 91 2.94 15.66 13.87
N ILE A 92 2.81 14.76 12.90
CA ILE A 92 2.80 15.11 11.46
C ILE A 92 1.73 16.18 11.17
N ALA A 93 0.53 16.04 11.73
CA ALA A 93 -0.55 17.02 11.53
C ALA A 93 -0.17 18.45 11.94
N ARG A 94 0.72 18.62 12.93
CA ARG A 94 1.18 19.92 13.43
C ARG A 94 2.43 20.46 12.72
N LEU A 95 3.07 19.67 11.86
CA LEU A 95 4.30 20.06 11.17
C LEU A 95 4.00 20.68 9.81
N ASP A 96 4.78 21.67 9.41
CA ASP A 96 4.67 22.34 8.12
C ASP A 96 6.04 22.55 7.47
N GLY A 97 6.03 22.91 6.18
CA GLY A 97 7.24 23.23 5.42
C GLY A 97 8.26 22.09 5.43
N GLN A 98 9.53 22.43 5.64
CA GLN A 98 10.63 21.47 5.59
C GLN A 98 10.58 20.44 6.73
N GLN A 99 10.09 20.83 7.92
CA GLN A 99 9.98 19.92 9.04
C GLN A 99 8.98 18.80 8.74
N LEU A 100 7.86 19.12 8.09
CA LEU A 100 6.90 18.12 7.61
C LEU A 100 7.57 17.13 6.66
N THR A 101 8.26 17.62 5.63
CA THR A 101 8.85 16.77 4.59
C THR A 101 9.99 15.91 5.14
N ASP A 102 10.80 16.45 6.05
CA ASP A 102 11.90 15.70 6.66
C ASP A 102 11.38 14.63 7.61
N THR A 103 10.30 14.89 8.35
CA THR A 103 9.64 13.90 9.20
C THR A 103 9.03 12.78 8.36
N ILE A 104 8.30 13.11 7.28
CA ILE A 104 7.71 12.09 6.40
C ILE A 104 8.79 11.19 5.80
N ARG A 105 9.88 11.75 5.26
CA ARG A 105 10.95 10.98 4.63
C ARG A 105 11.67 10.03 5.58
N LYS A 106 11.78 10.40 6.86
CA LYS A 106 12.46 9.60 7.89
C LYS A 106 11.53 8.61 8.58
N ALA A 107 10.23 8.69 8.33
CA ALA A 107 9.25 7.79 8.91
C ALA A 107 9.35 6.38 8.31
N GLU A 108 8.95 5.40 9.12
CA GLU A 108 8.67 4.06 8.61
C GLU A 108 7.44 4.10 7.69
N LEU A 109 7.47 3.30 6.61
CA LEU A 109 6.35 3.22 5.66
C LEU A 109 5.02 2.87 6.34
N GLN A 110 5.04 1.97 7.33
CA GLN A 110 3.85 1.62 8.10
C GLN A 110 3.25 2.81 8.85
N CYS A 111 4.08 3.75 9.30
CA CYS A 111 3.58 4.97 9.92
C CYS A 111 2.82 5.85 8.92
N ILE A 112 3.39 6.07 7.73
CA ILE A 112 2.74 6.86 6.68
C ILE A 112 1.48 6.16 6.17
N ASN A 113 1.52 4.83 6.04
CA ASN A 113 0.35 4.03 5.66
C ASN A 113 -0.81 4.16 6.67
N GLY A 114 -0.50 4.32 7.96
CA GLY A 114 -1.52 4.57 8.99
C GLY A 114 -2.30 5.88 8.80
N LEU A 115 -1.78 6.84 8.02
CA LEU A 115 -2.44 8.14 7.80
C LEU A 115 -3.70 8.02 6.94
N PHE A 116 -3.88 6.93 6.18
CA PHE A 116 -5.10 6.66 5.42
C PHE A 116 -6.35 6.53 6.32
N SER A 117 -6.15 6.17 7.59
CA SER A 117 -7.22 6.05 8.58
C SER A 117 -7.54 7.37 9.30
N ALA A 118 -6.94 8.49 8.88
CA ALA A 118 -7.19 9.78 9.51
C ALA A 118 -8.63 10.24 9.31
N THR A 119 -9.24 10.76 10.38
CA THR A 119 -10.65 11.20 10.39
C THR A 119 -10.81 12.55 11.06
N GLY A 120 -11.93 13.21 10.78
CA GLY A 120 -12.33 14.47 11.45
C GLY A 120 -11.30 15.57 11.27
N SER A 121 -11.09 16.43 12.28
CA SER A 121 -10.13 17.54 12.17
C SER A 121 -8.71 17.10 11.81
N THR A 122 -8.30 15.89 12.21
CA THR A 122 -6.97 15.36 11.91
C THR A 122 -6.75 15.17 10.41
N SER A 123 -7.77 14.76 9.64
CA SER A 123 -7.63 14.61 8.18
C SER A 123 -7.36 15.94 7.50
N ARG A 124 -8.05 17.01 7.91
CA ARG A 124 -7.77 18.37 7.43
C ARG A 124 -6.37 18.86 7.82
N ASP A 125 -5.97 18.62 9.07
CA ASP A 125 -4.71 19.11 9.59
C ASP A 125 -3.51 18.38 8.94
N LEU A 126 -3.70 17.14 8.49
CA LEU A 126 -2.73 16.42 7.65
C LEU A 126 -2.79 16.86 6.19
N PHE A 127 -3.97 16.89 5.59
CA PHE A 127 -4.10 16.85 4.12
C PHE A 127 -4.67 18.13 3.50
N ASN A 128 -4.73 19.25 4.21
CA ASN A 128 -5.07 20.51 3.55
C ASN A 128 -4.12 20.80 2.36
N GLN A 129 -4.62 21.57 1.39
CA GLN A 129 -3.92 21.85 0.13
C GLN A 129 -2.48 22.34 0.32
N ASN A 130 -2.20 23.20 1.32
CA ASN A 130 -0.86 23.74 1.53
C ASN A 130 0.15 22.65 1.88
N LYS A 131 -0.24 21.66 2.70
CA LYS A 131 0.64 20.52 3.04
C LYS A 131 0.83 19.60 1.83
N MET A 132 -0.24 19.34 1.08
CA MET A 132 -0.15 18.57 -0.17
C MET A 132 0.81 19.21 -1.17
N ILE A 133 0.73 20.53 -1.37
CA ILE A 133 1.65 21.29 -2.23
C ILE A 133 3.09 21.22 -1.69
N THR A 134 3.27 21.36 -0.38
CA THR A 134 4.59 21.29 0.26
C THR A 134 5.25 19.94 -0.01
N VAL A 135 4.52 18.85 0.19
CA VAL A 135 5.03 17.48 -0.02
C VAL A 135 5.25 17.21 -1.51
N ALA A 136 4.36 17.66 -2.40
CA ALA A 136 4.54 17.50 -3.84
C ALA A 136 5.77 18.24 -4.37
N ASN A 137 6.09 19.44 -3.86
CA ASN A 137 7.33 20.13 -4.17
C ASN A 137 8.57 19.37 -3.69
N ALA A 138 8.48 18.70 -2.53
CA ALA A 138 9.56 17.83 -2.07
C ALA A 138 9.73 16.61 -3.00
N VAL A 139 8.65 15.96 -3.43
CA VAL A 139 8.71 14.88 -4.43
C VAL A 139 9.41 15.35 -5.70
N ASN A 140 9.02 16.49 -6.27
CA ASN A 140 9.69 17.08 -7.44
C ASN A 140 11.21 17.24 -7.22
N SER A 141 11.60 17.80 -6.07
CA SER A 141 13.02 18.05 -5.76
C SER A 141 13.83 16.76 -5.62
N TYR A 142 13.31 15.75 -4.92
CA TYR A 142 14.00 14.47 -4.73
C TYR A 142 13.97 13.58 -5.98
N ALA A 143 12.91 13.68 -6.79
CA ALA A 143 12.77 12.92 -8.02
C ALA A 143 13.86 13.25 -9.07
N GLN A 144 14.29 14.51 -9.14
CA GLN A 144 15.33 14.96 -10.08
C GLN A 144 16.67 14.21 -9.91
N ASN A 145 17.00 13.79 -8.67
CA ASN A 145 18.23 13.07 -8.35
C ASN A 145 17.93 11.68 -7.75
N TYR A 146 16.79 11.10 -8.10
CA TYR A 146 16.34 9.83 -7.57
C TYR A 146 17.35 8.71 -7.89
N PRO A 147 17.86 7.97 -6.88
CA PRO A 147 18.91 6.97 -7.07
C PRO A 147 18.39 5.58 -7.49
N GLY A 148 17.09 5.41 -7.77
CA GLY A 148 16.50 4.11 -8.08
C GLY A 148 16.29 3.21 -6.86
N ASN A 149 16.17 3.80 -5.68
CA ASN A 149 15.85 3.12 -4.42
C ASN A 149 15.29 4.14 -3.40
N ASN A 150 14.77 3.65 -2.27
CA ASN A 150 14.14 4.51 -1.27
C ASN A 150 15.11 5.11 -0.20
N SER A 151 16.41 5.19 -0.47
CA SER A 151 17.39 5.75 0.50
C SER A 151 17.14 7.21 0.87
N GLN A 152 16.40 7.94 0.03
CA GLN A 152 16.04 9.35 0.26
C GLN A 152 14.61 9.54 0.78
N GLY A 153 13.84 8.47 1.05
CA GLY A 153 12.48 8.55 1.58
C GLY A 153 11.44 9.07 0.57
N LEU A 154 11.68 8.86 -0.73
CA LEU A 154 10.77 9.32 -1.79
C LEU A 154 9.43 8.55 -1.77
N GLU A 155 9.47 7.27 -1.42
CA GLU A 155 8.28 6.44 -1.29
C GLU A 155 7.31 6.98 -0.24
N GLN A 156 7.82 7.40 0.92
CA GLN A 156 7.05 7.97 2.02
C GLN A 156 6.34 9.25 1.58
N LEU A 157 7.02 10.11 0.81
CA LEU A 157 6.44 11.34 0.30
C LEU A 157 5.31 11.05 -0.70
N ILE A 158 5.51 10.11 -1.62
CA ILE A 158 4.48 9.72 -2.61
C ILE A 158 3.29 9.05 -1.91
N LEU A 159 3.55 8.15 -0.96
CA LEU A 159 2.52 7.48 -0.16
C LEU A 159 1.69 8.48 0.66
N TYR A 160 2.33 9.52 1.21
CA TYR A 160 1.62 10.62 1.89
C TYR A 160 0.65 11.35 0.95
N LEU A 161 1.09 11.65 -0.28
CA LEU A 161 0.22 12.30 -1.27
C LEU A 161 -0.96 11.39 -1.65
N ARG A 162 -0.72 10.10 -1.81
CA ARG A 162 -1.82 9.13 -2.04
C ARG A 162 -2.81 9.13 -0.88
N ALA A 163 -2.32 9.10 0.37
CA ALA A 163 -3.18 9.17 1.56
C ALA A 163 -4.04 10.44 1.53
N GLY A 164 -3.44 11.58 1.17
CA GLY A 164 -4.17 12.85 1.11
C GLY A 164 -5.26 12.89 0.05
N TYR A 165 -5.04 12.32 -1.13
CA TYR A 165 -6.09 12.19 -2.16
C TYR A 165 -7.17 11.20 -1.74
N TYR A 166 -6.80 10.03 -1.21
CA TYR A 166 -7.74 9.03 -0.70
C TYR A 166 -8.65 9.63 0.38
N VAL A 167 -8.06 10.23 1.42
CA VAL A 167 -8.81 10.79 2.54
C VAL A 167 -9.67 11.97 2.09
N GLN A 168 -9.16 12.83 1.20
CA GLN A 168 -9.94 13.96 0.67
C GLN A 168 -11.14 13.50 -0.16
N PHE A 169 -11.03 12.42 -0.92
CA PHE A 169 -12.16 11.85 -1.67
C PHE A 169 -13.33 11.48 -0.74
N TYR A 170 -13.05 10.82 0.39
CA TYR A 170 -14.08 10.40 1.35
C TYR A 170 -14.51 11.51 2.31
N GLN A 171 -13.63 12.48 2.61
CA GLN A 171 -13.85 13.52 3.63
C GLN A 171 -13.70 14.94 3.06
N LYS A 172 -14.16 15.18 1.82
CA LYS A 172 -13.97 16.46 1.11
C LYS A 172 -14.43 17.69 1.89
N ASP A 173 -15.53 17.57 2.64
CA ASP A 173 -16.10 18.69 3.39
C ASP A 173 -15.26 19.06 4.62
N THR A 174 -14.46 18.11 5.10
CA THR A 174 -13.54 18.30 6.24
C THR A 174 -12.18 18.79 5.76
N VAL A 175 -11.59 18.11 4.77
CA VAL A 175 -10.24 18.41 4.26
C VAL A 175 -10.22 19.69 3.43
N GLY A 176 -11.29 19.94 2.67
CA GLY A 176 -11.37 21.02 1.70
C GLY A 176 -11.15 20.53 0.27
N ALA A 177 -11.42 21.42 -0.69
CA ALA A 177 -11.15 21.17 -2.10
C ALA A 177 -9.66 21.38 -2.41
N TYR A 178 -9.18 20.65 -3.40
CA TYR A 178 -7.91 20.93 -4.06
C TYR A 178 -8.16 21.67 -5.37
N ASP A 179 -7.34 22.67 -5.67
CA ASP A 179 -7.42 23.45 -6.90
C ASP A 179 -6.29 23.11 -7.89
N ASN A 180 -6.32 23.81 -9.04
CA ASN A 180 -5.38 23.62 -10.14
C ASN A 180 -3.90 23.86 -9.75
N GLN A 181 -3.63 24.57 -8.65
CA GLN A 181 -2.26 24.76 -8.18
C GLN A 181 -1.68 23.42 -7.71
N LEU A 182 -2.47 22.63 -6.96
CA LEU A 182 -2.01 21.31 -6.53
C LEU A 182 -1.81 20.38 -7.73
N ASP A 183 -2.75 20.38 -8.69
CA ASP A 183 -2.64 19.58 -9.92
C ASP A 183 -1.33 19.88 -10.67
N THR A 184 -1.00 21.16 -10.83
CA THR A 184 0.21 21.61 -11.53
C THR A 184 1.47 21.10 -10.82
N VAL A 185 1.52 21.19 -9.48
CA VAL A 185 2.69 20.75 -8.71
C VAL A 185 2.83 19.22 -8.72
N ILE A 186 1.72 18.49 -8.68
CA ILE A 186 1.72 17.02 -8.82
C ILE A 186 2.24 16.60 -10.19
N GLN A 187 1.84 17.30 -11.26
CA GLN A 187 2.37 17.06 -12.60
C GLN A 187 3.89 17.29 -12.65
N TYR A 188 4.39 18.39 -12.08
CA TYR A 188 5.85 18.61 -12.02
C TYR A 188 6.58 17.52 -11.24
N ALA A 189 6.00 17.05 -10.14
CA ALA A 189 6.57 15.98 -9.34
C ALA A 189 6.64 14.65 -10.11
N LEU A 190 5.56 14.25 -10.77
CA LEU A 190 5.49 13.03 -11.58
C LEU A 190 6.35 13.14 -12.84
N ASP A 191 6.36 14.29 -13.51
CA ASP A 191 7.23 14.55 -14.67
C ASP A 191 8.71 14.39 -14.28
N ALA A 192 9.14 14.97 -13.16
CA ALA A 192 10.51 14.81 -12.66
C ALA A 192 10.84 13.35 -12.34
N PHE A 193 9.90 12.60 -11.76
CA PHE A 193 10.09 11.19 -11.42
C PHE A 193 10.23 10.32 -12.67
N PHE A 194 9.31 10.45 -13.65
CA PHE A 194 9.35 9.63 -14.86
C PHE A 194 10.41 10.08 -15.87
N ALA A 195 10.94 11.30 -15.77
CA ALA A 195 12.10 11.75 -16.54
C ALA A 195 13.42 11.17 -16.01
N ASN A 196 13.47 10.67 -14.76
CA ASN A 196 14.68 10.10 -14.18
C ASN A 196 14.91 8.67 -14.70
N PRO A 197 16.07 8.35 -15.32
CA PRO A 197 16.31 7.02 -15.87
C PRO A 197 16.32 5.90 -14.80
N ASN A 198 16.67 6.23 -13.55
CA ASN A 198 16.71 5.24 -12.47
C ASN A 198 15.32 4.73 -12.09
N THR A 199 14.26 5.47 -12.42
CA THR A 199 12.84 5.08 -12.22
C THR A 199 12.48 3.78 -12.94
N PHE A 200 13.21 3.43 -13.99
CA PHE A 200 13.00 2.20 -14.77
C PHE A 200 13.99 1.08 -14.39
N THR A 201 14.77 1.26 -13.33
CA THR A 201 15.65 0.20 -12.80
C THR A 201 14.81 -0.96 -12.27
N VAL A 202 15.12 -2.19 -12.68
CA VAL A 202 14.41 -3.37 -12.17
C VAL A 202 15.03 -3.82 -10.86
N SER A 203 14.40 -3.43 -9.74
CA SER A 203 14.74 -3.87 -8.39
C SER A 203 13.49 -3.84 -7.50
N ASN A 204 13.52 -4.55 -6.37
CA ASN A 204 12.41 -4.53 -5.41
C ASN A 204 12.28 -3.12 -4.79
N GLU A 205 13.40 -2.51 -4.46
CA GLU A 205 13.47 -1.18 -3.84
C GLU A 205 12.91 -0.11 -4.77
N ASN A 206 13.21 -0.17 -6.07
CA ASN A 206 12.63 0.75 -7.05
C ASN A 206 11.16 0.41 -7.35
N GLY A 207 10.84 -0.88 -7.46
CA GLY A 207 9.49 -1.36 -7.79
C GLY A 207 8.43 -0.85 -6.82
N SER A 208 8.77 -0.77 -5.52
CA SER A 208 7.88 -0.18 -4.51
C SER A 208 7.60 1.30 -4.81
N VAL A 209 8.65 2.12 -5.00
CA VAL A 209 8.50 3.56 -5.29
C VAL A 209 7.74 3.81 -6.60
N LEU A 210 8.03 3.01 -7.63
CA LEU A 210 7.34 3.10 -8.91
C LEU A 210 5.85 2.74 -8.76
N GLY A 211 5.51 1.69 -8.01
CA GLY A 211 4.13 1.31 -7.74
C GLY A 211 3.34 2.40 -7.03
N GLU A 212 3.97 3.06 -6.05
CA GLU A 212 3.41 4.23 -5.36
C GLU A 212 3.15 5.39 -6.34
N ALA A 213 4.12 5.71 -7.22
CA ALA A 213 3.98 6.79 -8.20
C ALA A 213 2.86 6.52 -9.22
N VAL A 214 2.74 5.27 -9.69
CA VAL A 214 1.66 4.85 -10.59
C VAL A 214 0.30 4.98 -9.90
N THR A 215 0.21 4.62 -8.62
CA THR A 215 -1.05 4.75 -7.89
C THR A 215 -1.39 6.22 -7.60
N LEU A 216 -0.38 7.08 -7.44
CA LEU A 216 -0.57 8.52 -7.31
C LEU A 216 -1.13 9.14 -8.60
N ILE A 217 -0.72 8.68 -9.79
CA ILE A 217 -1.32 9.11 -11.07
C ILE A 217 -2.84 8.94 -11.03
N ASP A 218 -3.31 7.77 -10.58
CA ASP A 218 -4.73 7.49 -10.50
C ASP A 218 -5.43 8.32 -9.41
N SER A 219 -4.83 8.36 -8.22
CA SER A 219 -5.37 9.08 -7.05
C SER A 219 -5.54 10.58 -7.33
N SER A 220 -4.66 11.16 -8.14
CA SER A 220 -4.67 12.58 -8.55
C SER A 220 -5.37 12.82 -9.89
N VAL A 221 -6.02 11.80 -10.46
CA VAL A 221 -6.78 11.86 -11.73
C VAL A 221 -5.92 12.33 -12.92
N GLN A 222 -4.62 12.04 -12.90
CA GLN A 222 -3.67 12.42 -13.96
C GLN A 222 -3.52 11.35 -15.07
N ASN A 223 -4.37 10.31 -15.04
CA ASN A 223 -4.35 9.15 -15.94
C ASN A 223 -4.19 9.50 -17.43
N ALA A 224 -4.92 10.52 -17.91
CA ALA A 224 -4.89 10.92 -19.31
C ALA A 224 -3.50 11.40 -19.76
N ARG A 225 -2.77 12.09 -18.90
CA ARG A 225 -1.41 12.61 -19.18
C ARG A 225 -0.37 11.50 -19.17
N TYR A 226 -0.49 10.55 -18.24
CA TYR A 226 0.53 9.51 -18.01
C TYR A 226 0.19 8.16 -18.63
N ILE A 227 -0.74 8.09 -19.58
CA ILE A 227 -1.10 6.84 -20.28
C ILE A 227 0.13 6.15 -20.94
N TYR A 228 1.17 6.91 -21.30
CA TYR A 228 2.42 6.35 -21.82
C TYR A 228 3.18 5.52 -20.77
N VAL A 229 3.15 5.93 -19.50
CA VAL A 229 3.75 5.18 -18.38
C VAL A 229 3.00 3.87 -18.18
N LEU A 230 1.66 3.92 -18.20
CA LEU A 230 0.82 2.75 -17.97
C LEU A 230 0.95 1.70 -19.08
N LYS A 231 1.13 2.14 -20.34
CA LYS A 231 1.31 1.25 -21.50
C LYS A 231 2.64 0.50 -21.50
N LEU A 232 3.70 1.05 -20.91
CA LEU A 232 5.00 0.36 -20.84
C LEU A 232 4.93 -0.96 -20.05
N ARG A 233 3.94 -1.13 -19.16
CA ARG A 233 3.75 -2.38 -18.39
C ARG A 233 2.87 -3.44 -19.07
N SER A 234 2.34 -3.19 -20.27
CA SER A 234 1.50 -4.17 -21.00
C SER A 234 2.25 -4.93 -22.11
N ASN A 235 3.54 -4.67 -22.30
CA ASN A 235 4.36 -5.31 -23.33
C ASN A 235 5.41 -6.27 -22.76
N GLU A 236 5.08 -6.99 -21.68
CA GLU A 236 5.84 -8.17 -21.21
C GLU A 236 5.02 -9.45 -21.38
#